data_AF-A0A0K2VFJ6-F1
#
_entry.id   AF-A0A0K2VFJ6-F1
#
_cell.length_a   1.000
_cell.length_b   1.000
_cell.length_c   1.000
_cell.angle_alpha   90.00
_cell.angle_beta   90.00
_cell.angle_gamma   90.00
#
_symmetry.space_group_name_H-M   'P 1'
#
loop_
_entity.id
_entity.type
_entity.pdbx_description
1 polymer ?
#
loop_
_entity_poly.entity_id
_entity_poly.type
_entity_poly.pdbx_seq_one_letter_code
_entity_poly.pdbx_strand_id
1 'polypeptide(L)'
;MLLAFGADITARTKGGTSALSMIVRKTPNVLPKFEDMLDHAITLAEHDINDVDCELKLDFRVLIPNRTRGESNMFINFIETGHNHLLKHPLCESFLHLKWLKVRKFFLVSLIFHLLFTILHTTFVLQVYYSGQCIVRDNCKYGNETDFQKIERTPYWESVNGDCFDPFEEQCKITSLTLFVWISLLFSTSILMGKECFQLAHSQKMYFYNWENWVQLGIILDVILISFHKDPFDSLEHYIPLIGIWQHHAAAIGVFLVWGELMLMIGRLPTFGIYVQMFTTVAKNFAKFLAAYFCLLVAFALSFCVLFPNYQSFNVKGRGILSAVIKTLVMMAGEIEYENFIYENGQNLYVFTGHLMVLIFVLLVSIILMNLLVGLAVSDIQGLQKSAGLDRLVRQTELISHIESMLFSRLLHCLPIRFLGVLHQKALVVPHGYSYIYNIRPNDLREDRLQ
;
A
#
# COMPACT_ATOMS: atom_id res chain seq x y z
N MET A 1 -2.87 21.98 -39.95
CA MET A 1 -2.13 21.57 -38.73
C MET A 1 -1.62 20.16 -38.97
N LEU A 2 -0.32 19.84 -38.81
CA LEU A 2 0.22 18.50 -39.10
C LEU A 2 -0.48 17.37 -38.31
N LEU A 3 -1.12 17.71 -37.19
CA LEU A 3 -2.01 16.85 -36.40
C LEU A 3 -3.16 16.25 -37.23
N ALA A 4 -3.78 17.01 -38.13
CA ALA A 4 -4.85 16.53 -39.01
C ALA A 4 -4.36 15.49 -40.04
N PHE A 5 -3.04 15.41 -40.25
CA PHE A 5 -2.40 14.45 -41.14
C PHE A 5 -1.74 13.27 -40.38
N GLY A 6 -2.10 13.05 -39.11
CA GLY A 6 -1.64 11.89 -38.33
C GLY A 6 -0.26 12.04 -37.70
N ALA A 7 0.19 13.26 -37.42
CA ALA A 7 1.46 13.49 -36.71
C ALA A 7 1.41 12.91 -35.28
N ASP A 8 2.41 12.10 -34.91
CA ASP A 8 2.51 11.49 -33.59
C ASP A 8 3.09 12.46 -32.55
N ILE A 9 2.19 13.09 -31.79
CA ILE A 9 2.53 13.98 -30.67
C ILE A 9 3.02 13.26 -29.41
N THR A 10 2.94 11.93 -29.39
CA THR A 10 3.42 11.12 -28.26
C THR A 10 4.89 10.70 -28.41
N ALA A 11 5.52 11.01 -29.55
CA ALA A 11 6.93 10.72 -29.79
C ALA A 11 7.84 11.45 -28.81
N ARG A 12 8.91 10.78 -28.34
CA ARG A 12 9.89 11.33 -27.41
C ARG A 12 11.26 11.52 -28.06
N THR A 13 11.99 12.55 -27.63
CA THR A 13 13.41 12.74 -27.99
C THR A 13 14.29 11.72 -27.26
N LYS A 14 15.57 11.62 -27.65
CA LYS A 14 16.57 10.80 -26.92
C LYS A 14 16.73 11.23 -25.44
N GLY A 15 16.35 12.47 -25.10
CA GLY A 15 16.33 12.99 -23.73
C GLY A 15 15.01 12.74 -22.97
N GLY A 16 14.05 12.02 -23.56
CA GLY A 16 12.80 11.64 -22.90
C GLY A 16 11.67 12.67 -22.97
N THR A 17 11.89 13.85 -23.56
CA THR A 17 10.86 14.90 -23.70
C THR A 17 9.88 14.55 -24.83
N SER A 18 8.57 14.57 -24.55
CA SER A 18 7.53 14.30 -25.55
C SER A 18 7.36 15.47 -26.52
N ALA A 19 6.93 15.21 -27.75
CA ALA A 19 6.62 16.23 -28.74
C ALA A 19 5.51 17.17 -28.24
N LEU A 20 4.50 16.63 -27.55
CA LEU A 20 3.48 17.43 -26.87
C LEU A 20 4.08 18.42 -25.86
N SER A 21 5.05 17.99 -25.02
CA SER A 21 5.70 18.90 -24.06
C SER A 21 6.42 20.07 -24.73
N MET A 22 7.01 19.85 -25.91
CA MET A 22 7.65 20.91 -26.69
C MET A 22 6.62 21.84 -27.31
N ILE A 23 5.52 21.32 -27.85
CA ILE A 23 4.44 22.11 -28.47
C ILE A 23 3.77 22.99 -27.42
N VAL A 24 3.42 22.44 -26.25
CA VAL A 24 2.81 23.20 -25.16
C VAL A 24 3.74 24.30 -24.66
N ARG A 25 5.04 23.99 -24.48
CA ARG A 25 6.03 24.96 -23.97
C ARG A 25 6.36 26.06 -24.99
N LYS A 26 6.40 25.74 -26.29
CA LYS A 26 6.83 26.66 -27.34
C LYS A 26 5.67 27.38 -28.04
N THR A 27 4.49 26.79 -28.03
CA THR A 27 3.29 27.28 -28.73
C THR A 27 2.03 27.02 -27.89
N PRO A 28 1.81 27.74 -26.77
CA PRO A 28 0.65 27.51 -25.90
C PRO A 28 -0.69 27.80 -26.60
N ASN A 29 -0.72 28.68 -27.60
CA ASN A 29 -1.91 29.01 -28.39
C ASN A 29 -2.47 27.83 -29.23
N VAL A 30 -1.78 26.68 -29.24
CA VAL A 30 -2.20 25.46 -29.92
C VAL A 30 -3.19 24.65 -29.07
N LEU A 31 -3.21 24.82 -27.74
CA LEU A 31 -4.08 24.07 -26.84
C LEU A 31 -5.59 24.24 -27.11
N PRO A 32 -6.13 25.46 -27.32
CA PRO A 32 -7.54 25.62 -27.65
C PRO A 32 -7.91 24.93 -28.97
N LYS A 33 -7.03 25.03 -29.98
CA LYS A 33 -7.22 24.31 -31.26
C LYS A 33 -7.18 22.80 -31.13
N PHE A 34 -6.52 22.31 -30.08
CA PHE A 34 -6.45 20.90 -29.76
C PHE A 34 -7.74 20.43 -29.08
N GLU A 35 -8.32 21.24 -28.18
CA GLU A 35 -9.68 21.03 -27.65
C GLU A 35 -10.71 21.03 -28.77
N ASP A 36 -10.68 22.02 -29.68
CA ASP A 36 -11.55 22.06 -30.86
C ASP A 36 -11.45 20.76 -31.67
N MET A 37 -10.24 20.20 -31.83
CA MET A 37 -10.05 18.95 -32.56
C MET A 37 -10.65 17.72 -31.84
N LEU A 38 -10.68 17.73 -30.50
CA LEU A 38 -11.37 16.71 -29.71
C LEU A 38 -12.89 16.86 -29.80
N ASP A 39 -13.39 18.10 -29.85
CA ASP A 39 -14.82 18.39 -30.05
C ASP A 39 -15.28 17.90 -31.43
N HIS A 40 -14.51 18.18 -32.49
CA HIS A 40 -14.83 17.72 -33.86
C HIS A 40 -14.76 16.19 -34.02
N ALA A 41 -14.11 15.49 -33.09
CA ALA A 41 -14.07 14.02 -33.07
C ALA A 41 -15.35 13.40 -32.48
N ILE A 42 -16.25 14.21 -31.91
CA ILE A 42 -17.59 13.80 -31.47
C ILE A 42 -18.59 14.27 -32.53
N THR A 43 -19.23 13.34 -33.22
CA THR A 43 -20.19 13.66 -34.28
C THR A 43 -21.54 12.98 -34.04
N LEU A 44 -22.63 13.70 -34.32
CA LEU A 44 -23.98 13.13 -34.35
C LEU A 44 -24.25 12.57 -35.75
N ALA A 45 -24.77 11.35 -35.82
CA ALA A 45 -25.09 10.69 -37.07
C ALA A 45 -26.59 10.82 -37.38
N GLU A 46 -26.87 11.54 -38.48
CA GLU A 46 -28.09 11.57 -39.32
C GLU A 46 -29.47 11.84 -38.64
N HIS A 47 -29.60 11.76 -37.31
CA HIS A 47 -30.86 11.93 -36.58
C HIS A 47 -30.72 12.98 -35.46
N ASP A 48 -31.85 13.60 -35.09
CA ASP A 48 -31.91 14.57 -33.99
C ASP A 48 -31.63 13.90 -32.63
N ILE A 49 -31.09 14.66 -31.67
CA ILE A 49 -30.69 14.18 -30.33
C ILE A 49 -31.83 13.48 -29.56
N ASN A 50 -33.07 13.83 -29.86
CA ASN A 50 -34.26 13.27 -29.20
C ASN A 50 -34.78 11.99 -29.87
N ASP A 51 -34.21 11.59 -31.01
CA ASP A 51 -34.61 10.39 -31.72
C ASP A 51 -34.05 9.14 -31.02
N VAL A 52 -34.82 8.05 -30.99
CA VAL A 52 -34.39 6.76 -30.43
C VAL A 52 -33.24 6.17 -31.26
N ASP A 53 -33.24 6.44 -32.57
CA ASP A 53 -32.20 6.01 -33.51
C ASP A 53 -31.01 6.99 -33.60
N CYS A 54 -30.96 8.00 -32.72
CA CYS A 54 -29.82 8.90 -32.61
C CYS A 54 -28.53 8.11 -32.35
N GLU A 55 -27.55 8.24 -33.23
CA GLU A 55 -26.23 7.62 -33.10
C GLU A 55 -25.15 8.69 -32.83
N LEU A 56 -24.49 8.58 -31.68
CA LEU A 56 -23.31 9.36 -31.35
C LEU A 56 -22.07 8.62 -31.82
N LYS A 57 -21.27 9.24 -32.70
CA LYS A 57 -20.02 8.71 -33.22
C LYS A 57 -18.83 9.37 -32.52
N LEU A 58 -18.06 8.57 -31.80
CA LEU A 58 -16.81 8.98 -31.15
C LEU A 58 -15.62 8.49 -32.00
N ASP A 59 -14.82 9.40 -32.55
CA ASP A 59 -13.59 9.06 -33.27
C ASP A 59 -12.35 9.13 -32.35
N PHE A 60 -11.82 7.97 -31.99
CA PHE A 60 -10.64 7.88 -31.13
C PHE A 60 -9.30 8.02 -31.87
N ARG A 61 -9.29 8.28 -33.18
CA ARG A 61 -8.05 8.43 -33.97
C ARG A 61 -7.15 9.54 -33.43
N VAL A 62 -7.74 10.63 -32.93
CA VAL A 62 -7.00 11.75 -32.34
C VAL A 62 -6.25 11.33 -31.07
N LEU A 63 -6.83 10.41 -30.29
CA LEU A 63 -6.28 9.94 -29.01
C LEU A 63 -5.25 8.81 -29.16
N ILE A 64 -5.27 8.08 -30.28
CA ILE A 64 -4.35 6.97 -30.58
C ILE A 64 -3.56 7.27 -31.85
N PRO A 65 -2.56 8.16 -31.79
CA PRO A 65 -1.76 8.50 -32.96
C PRO A 65 -0.89 7.33 -33.44
N ASN A 66 -0.55 6.38 -32.56
CA ASN A 66 0.29 5.23 -32.91
C ASN A 66 -0.11 3.96 -32.14
N ARG A 67 -0.58 2.93 -32.87
CA ARG A 67 -1.01 1.65 -32.29
C ARG A 67 0.13 0.80 -31.70
N THR A 68 1.38 1.06 -32.08
CA THR A 68 2.52 0.19 -31.70
C THR A 68 3.07 0.48 -30.30
N ARG A 69 2.74 1.64 -29.70
CA ARG A 69 3.29 2.08 -28.42
C ARG A 69 2.31 1.99 -27.24
N GLY A 70 1.14 1.39 -27.42
CA GLY A 70 0.06 1.34 -26.42
C GLY A 70 -0.90 2.52 -26.55
N GLU A 71 -2.14 2.33 -26.11
CA GLU A 71 -3.25 3.29 -26.29
C GLU A 71 -3.27 4.38 -25.19
N SER A 72 -2.53 4.20 -24.08
CA SER A 72 -2.61 5.11 -22.92
C SER A 72 -1.56 6.23 -22.92
N ASN A 73 -0.59 6.20 -23.84
CA ASN A 73 0.55 7.12 -23.82
C ASN A 73 0.16 8.59 -23.98
N MET A 74 -0.90 8.87 -24.75
CA MET A 74 -1.38 10.21 -24.96
C MET A 74 -1.86 10.85 -23.66
N PHE A 75 -2.60 10.08 -22.86
CA PHE A 75 -3.11 10.52 -21.56
C PHE A 75 -1.98 10.73 -20.54
N ILE A 76 -0.96 9.87 -20.54
CA ILE A 76 0.25 10.09 -19.72
C ILE A 76 0.97 11.37 -20.13
N ASN A 77 1.05 11.68 -21.42
CA ASN A 77 1.66 12.94 -21.85
C ASN A 77 0.83 14.18 -21.41
N PHE A 78 -0.51 14.09 -21.33
CA PHE A 78 -1.32 15.15 -20.71
C PHE A 78 -0.96 15.35 -19.23
N ILE A 79 -0.75 14.25 -18.51
CA ILE A 79 -0.36 14.29 -17.09
C ILE A 79 1.04 14.89 -16.92
N GLU A 80 2.02 14.42 -17.70
CA GLU A 80 3.40 14.92 -17.65
C GLU A 80 3.52 16.40 -18.03
N THR A 81 2.65 16.88 -18.93
CA THR A 81 2.62 18.28 -19.34
C THR A 81 1.82 19.18 -18.39
N GLY A 82 1.18 18.62 -17.35
CA GLY A 82 0.37 19.35 -16.38
C GLY A 82 -1.00 19.80 -16.89
N HIS A 83 -1.43 19.32 -18.07
CA HIS A 83 -2.72 19.68 -18.69
C HIS A 83 -3.80 18.65 -18.35
N ASN A 84 -3.90 18.31 -17.06
CA ASN A 84 -4.80 17.27 -16.56
C ASN A 84 -6.28 17.56 -16.89
N HIS A 85 -6.66 18.84 -17.00
CA HIS A 85 -8.03 19.24 -17.33
C HIS A 85 -8.55 18.64 -18.64
N LEU A 86 -7.67 18.37 -19.62
CA LEU A 86 -8.02 17.72 -20.89
C LEU A 86 -8.54 16.29 -20.69
N LEU A 87 -8.23 15.64 -19.56
CA LEU A 87 -8.79 14.32 -19.22
C LEU A 87 -10.30 14.39 -18.98
N LYS A 88 -10.83 15.55 -18.54
CA LYS A 88 -12.26 15.76 -18.32
C LYS A 88 -13.05 15.97 -19.62
N HIS A 89 -12.37 16.04 -20.77
CA HIS A 89 -13.06 16.14 -22.04
C HIS A 89 -13.92 14.88 -22.26
N PRO A 90 -15.18 14.98 -22.73
CA PRO A 90 -16.09 13.83 -22.86
C PRO A 90 -15.50 12.67 -23.68
N LEU A 91 -14.76 12.97 -24.75
CA LEU A 91 -14.06 11.96 -25.56
C LEU A 91 -12.98 11.20 -24.77
N CYS A 92 -12.21 11.90 -23.95
CA CYS A 92 -11.15 11.32 -23.12
C CYS A 92 -11.75 10.46 -22.00
N GLU A 93 -12.78 10.96 -21.32
CA GLU A 93 -13.48 10.24 -20.26
C GLU A 93 -14.16 8.97 -20.78
N SER A 94 -14.85 9.05 -21.92
CA SER A 94 -15.46 7.88 -22.59
C SER A 94 -14.42 6.83 -22.96
N PHE A 95 -13.29 7.25 -23.53
CA PHE A 95 -12.21 6.34 -23.87
C PHE A 95 -11.61 5.65 -22.63
N LEU A 96 -11.30 6.43 -21.58
CA LEU A 96 -10.75 5.90 -20.33
C LEU A 96 -11.71 4.95 -19.63
N HIS A 97 -13.02 5.20 -19.70
CA HIS A 97 -14.05 4.31 -19.19
C HIS A 97 -14.05 2.97 -19.94
N LEU A 98 -14.11 3.00 -21.28
CA LEU A 98 -14.08 1.80 -22.12
C LEU A 98 -12.78 1.00 -21.90
N LYS A 99 -11.64 1.69 -21.82
CA LYS A 99 -10.33 1.06 -21.54
C LYS A 99 -10.31 0.42 -20.16
N TRP A 100 -10.88 1.09 -19.15
CA TRP A 100 -11.01 0.53 -17.80
C TRP A 100 -11.84 -0.76 -17.78
N LEU A 101 -12.99 -0.82 -18.46
CA LEU A 101 -13.80 -2.04 -18.51
C LEU A 101 -13.04 -3.26 -19.07
N LYS A 102 -12.12 -3.02 -20.02
CA LYS A 102 -11.22 -4.07 -20.55
C LYS A 102 -10.12 -4.44 -19.56
N VAL A 103 -9.44 -3.44 -19.01
CA VAL A 103 -8.23 -3.62 -18.18
C VAL A 103 -8.55 -4.06 -16.74
N ARG A 104 -9.74 -3.70 -16.21
CA ARG A 104 -10.18 -4.01 -14.83
C ARG A 104 -10.12 -5.50 -14.51
N LYS A 105 -10.32 -6.38 -15.50
CA LYS A 105 -10.24 -7.84 -15.30
C LYS A 105 -8.83 -8.28 -14.86
N PHE A 106 -7.77 -7.70 -15.43
CA PHE A 106 -6.39 -8.00 -15.05
C PHE A 106 -6.08 -7.49 -13.65
N PHE A 107 -6.53 -6.27 -13.35
CA PHE A 107 -6.40 -5.71 -12.01
C PHE A 107 -7.11 -6.58 -10.96
N LEU A 108 -8.34 -7.04 -11.25
CA LEU A 108 -9.12 -7.85 -10.33
C LEU A 108 -8.50 -9.25 -10.09
N VAL A 109 -7.91 -9.87 -11.11
CA VAL A 109 -7.13 -11.11 -10.94
C VAL A 109 -5.93 -10.87 -10.02
N SER A 110 -5.20 -9.76 -10.22
CA SER A 110 -4.10 -9.39 -9.33
C SER A 110 -4.58 -9.14 -7.89
N LEU A 111 -5.72 -8.45 -7.72
CA LEU A 111 -6.29 -8.18 -6.40
C LEU A 111 -6.70 -9.46 -5.68
N ILE A 112 -7.35 -10.40 -6.39
CA ILE A 112 -7.72 -11.71 -5.84
C ILE A 112 -6.47 -12.49 -5.42
N PHE A 113 -5.42 -12.48 -6.23
CA PHE A 113 -4.15 -13.12 -5.86
C PHE A 113 -3.57 -12.54 -4.56
N HIS A 114 -3.53 -11.21 -4.41
CA HIS A 114 -3.02 -10.58 -3.19
C HIS A 114 -3.93 -10.81 -1.97
N LEU A 115 -5.26 -10.87 -2.17
CA LEU A 115 -6.21 -11.21 -1.12
C LEU A 115 -6.00 -12.65 -0.64
N LEU A 116 -5.88 -13.61 -1.56
CA LEU A 116 -5.59 -15.01 -1.24
C LEU A 116 -4.25 -15.16 -0.54
N PHE A 117 -3.22 -14.47 -1.02
CA PHE A 117 -1.90 -14.42 -0.37
C PHE A 117 -2.00 -13.88 1.07
N THR A 118 -2.74 -12.79 1.28
CA THR A 118 -2.94 -12.19 2.61
C THR A 118 -3.64 -13.15 3.58
N ILE A 119 -4.66 -13.87 3.08
CA ILE A 119 -5.37 -14.89 3.86
C ILE A 119 -4.44 -16.08 4.17
N LEU A 120 -3.64 -16.54 3.22
CA LEU A 120 -2.67 -17.62 3.43
C LEU A 120 -1.60 -17.24 4.45
N HIS A 121 -1.04 -16.03 4.33
CA HIS A 121 -0.05 -15.50 5.28
C HIS A 121 -0.64 -15.39 6.69
N THR A 122 -1.82 -14.77 6.82
CA THR A 122 -2.47 -14.59 8.12
C THR A 122 -2.86 -15.94 8.74
N THR A 123 -3.35 -16.90 7.95
CA THR A 123 -3.69 -18.23 8.47
C THR A 123 -2.44 -19.01 8.90
N PHE A 124 -1.33 -18.92 8.16
CA PHE A 124 -0.04 -19.46 8.59
C PHE A 124 0.40 -18.86 9.93
N VAL A 125 0.42 -17.53 10.04
CA VAL A 125 0.85 -16.85 11.27
C VAL A 125 -0.04 -17.22 12.46
N LEU A 126 -1.37 -17.24 12.28
CA LEU A 126 -2.28 -17.60 13.36
C LEU A 126 -2.15 -19.06 13.78
N GLN A 127 -1.95 -20.00 12.84
CA GLN A 127 -1.77 -21.40 13.20
C GLN A 127 -0.47 -21.62 13.97
N VAL A 128 0.61 -21.02 13.50
CA VAL A 128 1.94 -21.26 14.04
C VAL A 128 2.19 -20.50 15.35
N TYR A 129 1.90 -19.19 15.38
CA TYR A 129 2.29 -18.29 16.47
C TYR A 129 1.15 -18.01 17.48
N TYR A 130 -0.12 -18.27 17.13
CA TYR A 130 -1.25 -17.99 18.02
C TYR A 130 -2.01 -19.24 18.50
N SER A 131 -2.20 -20.26 17.65
CA SER A 131 -3.14 -21.37 17.92
C SER A 131 -2.65 -22.40 18.96
N GLY A 132 -1.55 -22.12 19.66
CA GLY A 132 -1.01 -22.99 20.70
C GLY A 132 -0.38 -24.28 20.17
N GLN A 133 -0.13 -24.39 18.86
CA GLN A 133 0.64 -25.51 18.27
C GLN A 133 2.09 -25.52 18.75
N CYS A 134 2.63 -24.33 19.02
CA CYS A 134 3.92 -24.13 19.65
C CYS A 134 3.69 -23.75 21.11
N ILE A 135 4.28 -24.52 22.00
CA ILE A 135 4.22 -24.29 23.45
C ILE A 135 5.63 -24.23 24.02
N VAL A 136 5.82 -23.31 24.95
CA VAL A 136 7.06 -23.21 25.72
C VAL A 136 7.16 -24.45 26.62
N ARG A 137 8.20 -25.27 26.42
CA ARG A 137 8.48 -26.44 27.27
C ARG A 137 9.82 -26.29 27.97
N ASP A 138 9.89 -26.87 29.16
CA ASP A 138 11.13 -27.02 29.90
C ASP A 138 11.99 -28.10 29.22
N ASN A 139 13.19 -27.71 28.81
CA ASN A 139 14.14 -28.57 28.10
C ASN A 139 15.27 -29.08 28.99
N CYS A 140 15.22 -28.80 30.30
CA CYS A 140 16.23 -29.25 31.24
C CYS A 140 16.17 -30.78 31.43
N LYS A 141 17.33 -31.44 31.34
CA LYS A 141 17.49 -32.83 31.77
C LYS A 141 17.83 -32.84 33.25
N TYR A 142 16.85 -33.17 34.08
CA TYR A 142 17.04 -33.32 35.52
C TYR A 142 17.62 -34.69 35.85
N GLY A 143 18.58 -34.75 36.79
CA GLY A 143 19.08 -36.03 37.34
C GLY A 143 18.00 -36.75 38.15
N ASN A 144 18.14 -38.08 38.32
CA ASN A 144 17.14 -38.92 38.98
C ASN A 144 16.83 -38.55 40.45
N GLU A 145 17.69 -37.76 41.11
CA GLU A 145 17.55 -37.30 42.51
C GLU A 145 17.27 -35.79 42.61
N THR A 146 16.55 -35.22 41.65
CA THR A 146 16.18 -33.79 41.70
C THR A 146 14.91 -33.57 42.52
N ASP A 147 15.05 -32.83 43.63
CA ASP A 147 13.95 -32.40 44.48
C ASP A 147 13.22 -31.21 43.83
N PHE A 148 12.16 -31.51 43.09
CA PHE A 148 11.36 -30.52 42.35
C PHE A 148 10.72 -29.43 43.24
N GLN A 149 10.64 -29.64 44.56
CA GLN A 149 10.12 -28.64 45.50
C GLN A 149 11.09 -27.49 45.79
N LYS A 150 12.37 -27.62 45.41
CA LYS A 150 13.42 -26.61 45.65
C LYS A 150 13.82 -25.80 44.41
N ILE A 151 13.18 -26.04 43.27
CA ILE A 151 13.46 -25.31 42.04
C ILE A 151 12.70 -23.97 42.09
N GLU A 152 13.34 -22.92 42.61
CA GLU A 152 12.87 -21.54 42.42
C GLU A 152 13.03 -21.16 40.95
N ARG A 153 11.90 -20.92 40.26
CA ARG A 153 11.92 -20.36 38.90
C ARG A 153 12.27 -18.87 38.99
N THR A 154 13.56 -18.55 39.02
CA THR A 154 14.02 -17.16 38.93
C THR A 154 13.93 -16.66 37.48
N PRO A 155 13.60 -15.38 37.25
CA PRO A 155 13.71 -14.80 35.91
C PRO A 155 15.19 -14.70 35.53
N TYR A 156 15.50 -15.16 34.30
CA TYR A 156 16.68 -14.92 33.46
C TYR A 156 17.99 -14.67 34.25
N TRP A 157 18.98 -15.56 34.17
CA TRP A 157 20.33 -15.57 34.82
C TRP A 157 20.44 -16.02 36.29
N GLU A 158 20.16 -17.30 36.58
CA GLU A 158 20.94 -18.05 37.59
C GLU A 158 20.82 -19.55 37.30
N SER A 159 21.91 -20.17 36.85
CA SER A 159 21.91 -21.58 36.47
C SER A 159 21.64 -22.46 37.69
N VAL A 160 20.53 -23.19 37.70
CA VAL A 160 20.41 -24.38 38.54
C VAL A 160 21.47 -25.38 38.04
N ASN A 161 22.21 -26.02 38.95
CA ASN A 161 23.25 -27.02 38.64
C ASN A 161 22.73 -28.15 37.73
N GLY A 162 22.81 -27.91 36.42
CA GLY A 162 22.42 -28.79 35.33
C GLY A 162 22.87 -28.16 34.02
N ASP A 163 23.22 -28.99 33.03
CA ASP A 163 23.72 -28.59 31.71
C ASP A 163 22.63 -27.95 30.83
N CYS A 164 21.95 -26.90 31.28
CA CYS A 164 20.94 -26.21 30.47
C CYS A 164 21.22 -24.71 30.39
N PHE A 165 21.67 -24.29 29.20
CA PHE A 165 21.97 -22.91 28.87
C PHE A 165 20.69 -22.08 28.60
N ASP A 166 19.63 -22.74 28.10
CA ASP A 166 18.32 -22.14 27.82
C ASP A 166 17.20 -23.02 28.42
N PRO A 167 16.65 -22.68 29.60
CA PRO A 167 15.73 -23.56 30.34
C PRO A 167 14.38 -23.78 29.65
N PHE A 168 14.05 -22.95 28.65
CA PHE A 168 12.78 -23.00 27.95
C PHE A 168 13.00 -22.94 26.44
N GLU A 169 12.45 -23.91 25.70
CA GLU A 169 12.42 -23.90 24.23
C GLU A 169 10.98 -24.05 23.76
N GLU A 170 10.60 -23.27 22.74
CA GLU A 170 9.30 -23.42 22.10
C GLU A 170 9.30 -24.68 21.24
N GLN A 171 8.56 -25.69 21.67
CA GLN A 171 8.39 -26.92 20.91
C GLN A 171 7.03 -26.91 20.21
N CYS A 172 7.04 -27.22 18.92
CA CYS A 172 5.88 -27.20 18.07
C CYS A 172 5.45 -28.61 17.68
N LYS A 173 4.13 -28.83 17.65
CA LYS A 173 3.50 -29.97 16.97
C LYS A 173 2.51 -29.45 15.95
N ILE A 174 2.91 -29.47 14.68
CA ILE A 174 2.12 -28.86 13.59
C ILE A 174 1.10 -29.85 13.03
N THR A 175 0.06 -29.31 12.40
CA THR A 175 -0.95 -30.12 11.70
C THR A 175 -0.62 -30.23 10.20
N SER A 176 -1.14 -31.27 9.53
CA SER A 176 -1.02 -31.40 8.06
C SER A 176 -1.61 -30.20 7.31
N LEU A 177 -2.64 -29.55 7.87
CA LEU A 177 -3.21 -28.32 7.33
C LEU A 177 -2.18 -27.18 7.35
N THR A 178 -1.44 -27.01 8.45
CA THR A 178 -0.39 -25.99 8.59
C THR A 178 0.73 -26.21 7.58
N LEU A 179 1.12 -27.45 7.35
CA LEU A 179 2.12 -27.80 6.34
C LEU A 179 1.62 -27.49 4.91
N PHE A 180 0.36 -27.79 4.60
CA PHE A 180 -0.24 -27.44 3.31
C PHE A 180 -0.30 -25.92 3.09
N VAL A 181 -0.72 -25.15 4.11
CA VAL A 181 -0.75 -23.68 4.07
C VAL A 181 0.65 -23.13 3.86
N TRP A 182 1.65 -23.66 4.56
CA TRP A 182 3.05 -23.25 4.40
C TRP A 182 3.59 -23.50 2.99
N ILE A 183 3.37 -24.68 2.41
CA ILE A 183 3.78 -24.98 1.02
C ILE A 183 3.08 -24.03 0.03
N SER A 184 1.78 -23.79 0.22
CA SER A 184 1.00 -22.85 -0.60
C SER A 184 1.53 -21.41 -0.48
N LEU A 185 1.94 -21.00 0.72
CA LEU A 185 2.55 -19.70 0.98
C LEU A 185 3.90 -19.56 0.28
N LEU A 186 4.76 -20.58 0.32
CA LEU A 186 6.04 -20.57 -0.39
C LEU A 186 5.87 -20.52 -1.91
N PHE A 187 4.90 -21.27 -2.44
CA PHE A 187 4.58 -21.25 -3.86
C PHE A 187 4.10 -19.87 -4.32
N SER A 188 3.15 -19.27 -3.59
CA SER A 188 2.64 -17.93 -3.90
C SER A 188 3.71 -16.84 -3.73
N THR A 189 4.60 -16.96 -2.74
CA THR A 189 5.76 -16.06 -2.57
C THR A 189 6.73 -16.18 -3.73
N SER A 190 6.93 -17.38 -4.28
CA SER A 190 7.78 -17.58 -5.46
C SER A 190 7.22 -16.87 -6.69
N ILE A 191 5.89 -16.86 -6.86
CA ILE A 191 5.21 -16.09 -7.91
C ILE A 191 5.44 -14.58 -7.69
N LEU A 192 5.31 -14.10 -6.45
CA LEU A 192 5.54 -12.69 -6.11
C LEU A 192 6.98 -12.27 -6.38
N MET A 193 7.96 -13.10 -5.98
CA MET A 193 9.37 -12.89 -6.29
C MET A 193 9.61 -12.81 -7.81
N GLY A 194 8.97 -13.69 -8.59
CA GLY A 194 9.01 -13.63 -10.05
C GLY A 194 8.48 -12.30 -10.61
N LYS A 195 7.37 -11.79 -10.05
CA LYS A 195 6.81 -10.46 -10.40
C LYS A 195 7.82 -9.35 -10.09
N GLU A 196 8.45 -9.36 -8.92
CA GLU A 196 9.44 -8.35 -8.52
C GLU A 196 10.66 -8.36 -9.43
N CYS A 197 11.22 -9.53 -9.71
CA CYS A 197 12.34 -9.69 -10.63
C CYS A 197 11.99 -9.14 -12.03
N PHE A 198 10.78 -9.42 -12.51
CA PHE A 198 10.29 -8.90 -13.78
C PHE A 198 10.16 -7.36 -13.77
N GLN A 199 9.61 -6.79 -12.70
CA GLN A 199 9.48 -5.33 -12.55
C GLN A 199 10.84 -4.62 -12.50
N LEU A 200 11.78 -5.19 -11.74
CA LEU A 200 13.14 -4.70 -11.62
C LEU A 200 13.86 -4.76 -12.98
N ALA A 201 13.72 -5.85 -13.73
CA ALA A 201 14.31 -6.00 -15.06
C ALA A 201 13.72 -5.02 -16.09
N HIS A 202 12.42 -4.72 -15.98
CA HIS A 202 11.76 -3.80 -16.90
C HIS A 202 12.13 -2.32 -16.65
N SER A 203 12.24 -1.89 -15.39
CA SER A 203 12.31 -0.47 -15.05
C SER A 203 13.13 -0.12 -13.80
N GLN A 204 14.42 -0.48 -13.79
CA GLN A 204 15.32 -0.32 -12.63
C GLN A 204 15.26 1.04 -11.91
N LYS A 205 15.33 2.16 -12.64
CA LYS A 205 15.35 3.51 -12.02
C LYS A 205 14.02 3.87 -11.36
N MET A 206 12.90 3.54 -12.01
CA MET A 206 11.57 3.80 -11.47
C MET A 206 11.28 2.88 -10.28
N TYR A 207 11.79 1.64 -10.34
CA TYR A 207 11.61 0.64 -9.31
C TYR A 207 12.09 1.13 -7.93
N PHE A 208 13.32 1.65 -7.85
CA PHE A 208 13.89 2.10 -6.57
C PHE A 208 13.24 3.35 -5.99
N TYR A 209 12.57 4.17 -6.81
CA TYR A 209 11.88 5.39 -6.35
C TYR A 209 10.48 5.09 -5.79
N ASN A 210 9.84 4.01 -6.24
CA ASN A 210 8.52 3.61 -5.77
C ASN A 210 8.62 2.86 -4.44
N TRP A 211 8.15 3.50 -3.36
CA TRP A 211 8.16 2.93 -2.01
C TRP A 211 7.33 1.64 -1.86
N GLU A 212 6.30 1.44 -2.69
CA GLU A 212 5.47 0.22 -2.70
C GLU A 212 6.29 -1.03 -3.03
N ASN A 213 7.28 -0.91 -3.91
CA ASN A 213 8.16 -2.03 -4.25
C ASN A 213 9.03 -2.44 -3.05
N TRP A 214 9.43 -1.48 -2.22
CA TRP A 214 10.15 -1.77 -0.98
C TRP A 214 9.29 -2.51 0.04
N VAL A 215 7.99 -2.18 0.11
CA VAL A 215 7.02 -2.92 0.95
C VAL A 215 6.88 -4.36 0.44
N GLN A 216 6.75 -4.56 -0.87
CA GLN A 216 6.65 -5.90 -1.48
C GLN A 216 7.92 -6.75 -1.26
N LEU A 217 9.12 -6.15 -1.36
CA LEU A 217 10.38 -6.81 -1.00
C LEU A 217 10.43 -7.15 0.50
N GLY A 218 9.93 -6.26 1.36
CA GLY A 218 9.81 -6.49 2.79
C GLY A 218 8.92 -7.69 3.10
N ILE A 219 7.79 -7.84 2.40
CA ILE A 219 6.89 -9.00 2.53
C ILE A 219 7.56 -10.31 2.10
N ILE A 220 8.33 -10.27 1.01
CA ILE A 220 9.08 -11.45 0.55
C ILE A 220 10.13 -11.87 1.59
N LEU A 221 10.86 -10.89 2.13
CA LEU A 221 11.83 -11.12 3.19
C LEU A 221 11.15 -11.66 4.45
N ASP A 222 10.00 -11.11 4.83
CA ASP A 222 9.21 -11.56 5.97
C ASP A 222 8.84 -13.04 5.86
N VAL A 223 8.30 -13.49 4.71
CA VAL A 223 7.95 -14.91 4.51
C VAL A 223 9.17 -15.82 4.69
N ILE A 224 10.34 -15.40 4.20
CA ILE A 224 11.59 -16.17 4.36
C ILE A 224 11.99 -16.24 5.84
N LEU A 225 11.82 -15.14 6.59
CA LEU A 225 12.15 -15.06 8.00
C LEU A 225 11.22 -15.91 8.89
N ILE A 226 9.91 -15.92 8.61
CA ILE A 226 8.93 -16.65 9.41
C ILE A 226 8.77 -18.12 9.01
N SER A 227 9.34 -18.52 7.87
CA SER A 227 9.31 -19.89 7.38
C SER A 227 10.06 -20.84 8.31
N PHE A 228 9.73 -22.14 8.27
CA PHE A 228 10.46 -23.17 9.00
C PHE A 228 11.89 -23.29 8.46
N HIS A 229 12.87 -23.17 9.36
CA HIS A 229 14.31 -23.31 9.05
C HIS A 229 14.86 -24.70 9.36
N LYS A 230 14.10 -25.49 10.13
CA LYS A 230 14.33 -26.92 10.37
C LYS A 230 13.23 -27.73 9.70
N ASP A 231 13.49 -29.02 9.53
CA ASP A 231 12.56 -29.90 8.82
C ASP A 231 11.22 -30.05 9.57
N PRO A 232 10.10 -29.58 9.01
CA PRO A 232 8.83 -29.56 9.73
C PRO A 232 8.12 -30.92 9.75
N PHE A 233 8.51 -31.89 8.92
CA PHE A 233 7.79 -33.16 8.79
C PHE A 233 7.81 -34.00 10.07
N ASP A 234 8.94 -34.04 10.78
CA ASP A 234 9.05 -34.78 12.05
C ASP A 234 8.11 -34.22 13.15
N SER A 235 7.77 -32.93 13.03
CA SER A 235 6.88 -32.24 13.99
C SER A 235 5.39 -32.58 13.82
N LEU A 236 5.03 -33.39 12.82
CA LEU A 236 3.68 -33.96 12.68
C LEU A 236 3.39 -35.00 13.79
N GLU A 237 4.41 -35.75 14.19
CA GLU A 237 4.27 -36.82 15.19
C GLU A 237 4.77 -36.36 16.56
N HIS A 238 5.93 -35.71 16.61
CA HIS A 238 6.65 -35.35 17.83
C HIS A 238 6.71 -33.83 18.04
N TYR A 239 6.94 -33.40 19.29
CA TYR A 239 7.19 -32.00 19.60
C TYR A 239 8.66 -31.67 19.32
N ILE A 240 8.92 -30.67 18.47
CA ILE A 240 10.27 -30.32 18.02
C ILE A 240 10.42 -28.79 18.04
N PRO A 241 11.61 -28.27 18.41
CA PRO A 241 11.86 -26.83 18.35
C PRO A 241 12.03 -26.35 16.91
N LEU A 242 10.93 -25.83 16.35
CA LEU A 242 10.83 -25.43 14.95
C LEU A 242 11.02 -23.92 14.75
N ILE A 243 10.81 -23.12 15.79
CA ILE A 243 10.68 -21.66 15.72
C ILE A 243 11.60 -20.98 16.74
N GLY A 244 12.19 -19.86 16.34
CA GLY A 244 12.94 -18.99 17.24
C GLY A 244 12.11 -17.82 17.77
N ILE A 245 12.41 -17.35 18.99
CA ILE A 245 11.71 -16.21 19.63
C ILE A 245 11.69 -14.97 18.72
N TRP A 246 12.79 -14.72 17.99
CA TRP A 246 12.90 -13.59 17.08
C TRP A 246 11.91 -13.65 15.90
N GLN A 247 11.45 -14.85 15.51
CA GLN A 247 10.49 -15.02 14.42
C GLN A 247 9.10 -14.48 14.79
N HIS A 248 8.75 -14.40 16.08
CA HIS A 248 7.52 -13.74 16.53
C HIS A 248 7.51 -12.25 16.19
N HIS A 249 8.67 -11.58 16.35
CA HIS A 249 8.81 -10.17 15.97
C HIS A 249 8.66 -9.99 14.45
N ALA A 250 9.27 -10.87 13.66
CA ALA A 250 9.12 -10.87 12.21
C ALA A 250 7.65 -11.07 11.82
N ALA A 251 6.99 -12.12 12.32
CA ALA A 251 5.60 -12.43 12.03
C ALA A 251 4.64 -11.27 12.35
N ALA A 252 4.84 -10.57 13.48
CA ALA A 252 4.03 -9.40 13.83
C ALA A 252 4.20 -8.24 12.83
N ILE A 253 5.43 -7.96 12.40
CA ILE A 253 5.72 -6.93 11.39
C ILE A 253 5.17 -7.36 10.03
N GLY A 254 5.34 -8.63 9.67
CA GLY A 254 4.84 -9.24 8.45
C GLY A 254 3.35 -9.07 8.25
N VAL A 255 2.56 -9.39 9.28
CA VAL A 255 1.09 -9.22 9.24
C VAL A 255 0.74 -7.76 8.94
N PHE A 256 1.39 -6.79 9.60
CA PHE A 256 1.15 -5.38 9.34
C PHE A 256 1.50 -4.98 7.90
N LEU A 257 2.63 -5.44 7.37
CA LEU A 257 3.07 -5.13 6.00
C LEU A 257 2.11 -5.73 4.95
N VAL A 258 1.69 -6.99 5.11
CA VAL A 258 0.83 -7.68 4.14
C VAL A 258 -0.56 -7.05 4.08
N TRP A 259 -1.16 -6.73 5.23
CA TRP A 259 -2.45 -6.04 5.26
C TRP A 259 -2.35 -4.58 4.80
N GLY A 260 -1.23 -3.90 5.10
CA GLY A 260 -0.93 -2.57 4.57
C GLY A 260 -0.85 -2.57 3.04
N GLU A 261 -0.15 -3.52 2.45
CA GLU A 261 -0.07 -3.67 0.99
C GLU A 261 -1.44 -3.96 0.36
N LEU A 262 -2.26 -4.80 1.00
CA LEU A 262 -3.63 -5.04 0.54
C LEU A 262 -4.47 -3.75 0.53
N MET A 263 -4.33 -2.90 1.55
CA MET A 263 -4.98 -1.58 1.59
C MET A 263 -4.54 -0.69 0.42
N LEU A 264 -3.24 -0.63 0.12
CA LEU A 264 -2.70 0.15 -1.00
C LEU A 264 -3.20 -0.37 -2.34
N MET A 265 -3.26 -1.70 -2.50
CA MET A 265 -3.82 -2.33 -3.69
C MET A 265 -5.31 -2.01 -3.87
N ILE A 266 -6.12 -2.09 -2.81
CA ILE A 266 -7.52 -1.64 -2.84
C ILE A 266 -7.62 -0.16 -3.19
N GLY A 267 -6.68 0.66 -2.73
CA GLY A 267 -6.57 2.09 -3.06
C GLY A 267 -6.35 2.40 -4.54
N ARG A 268 -6.03 1.42 -5.38
CA ARG A 268 -5.95 1.61 -6.85
C ARG A 268 -7.33 1.52 -7.53
N LEU A 269 -8.37 1.06 -6.83
CA LEU A 269 -9.72 1.07 -7.35
C LEU A 269 -10.27 2.50 -7.42
N PRO A 270 -10.95 2.90 -8.53
CA PRO A 270 -11.46 4.26 -8.68
C PRO A 270 -12.38 4.74 -7.55
N THR A 271 -13.13 3.82 -6.93
CA THR A 271 -14.06 4.13 -5.83
C THR A 271 -13.36 4.28 -4.48
N PHE A 272 -12.45 3.36 -4.16
CA PHE A 272 -11.76 3.34 -2.85
C PHE A 272 -10.52 4.23 -2.81
N GLY A 273 -9.99 4.60 -3.97
CA GLY A 273 -8.70 5.25 -4.08
C GLY A 273 -8.60 6.64 -3.50
N ILE A 274 -9.70 7.42 -3.41
CA ILE A 274 -9.61 8.71 -2.72
C ILE A 274 -9.50 8.51 -1.21
N TYR A 275 -10.13 7.49 -0.62
CA TYR A 275 -10.01 7.21 0.82
C TYR A 275 -8.59 6.82 1.22
N VAL A 276 -7.97 5.90 0.47
CA VAL A 276 -6.58 5.48 0.72
C VAL A 276 -5.61 6.64 0.51
N GLN A 277 -5.82 7.48 -0.51
CA GLN A 277 -4.99 8.67 -0.71
C GLN A 277 -5.17 9.70 0.40
N MET A 278 -6.41 9.97 0.85
CA MET A 278 -6.66 10.85 1.98
C MET A 278 -5.90 10.37 3.20
N PHE A 279 -5.98 9.08 3.53
CA PHE A 279 -5.21 8.47 4.62
C PHE A 279 -3.70 8.68 4.45
N THR A 280 -3.12 8.29 3.31
CA THR A 280 -1.67 8.40 3.07
C THR A 280 -1.18 9.86 3.09
N THR A 281 -2.00 10.79 2.61
CA THR A 281 -1.65 12.22 2.59
C THR A 281 -1.68 12.80 3.99
N VAL A 282 -2.75 12.53 4.75
CA VAL A 282 -2.88 12.94 6.15
C VAL A 282 -1.76 12.31 7.00
N ALA A 283 -1.44 11.03 6.80
CA ALA A 283 -0.34 10.36 7.49
C ALA A 283 1.03 11.00 7.21
N LYS A 284 1.32 11.38 5.95
CA LYS A 284 2.55 12.09 5.58
C LYS A 284 2.63 13.48 6.21
N ASN A 285 1.52 14.22 6.22
CA ASN A 285 1.48 15.55 6.82
C ASN A 285 1.56 15.47 8.35
N PHE A 286 0.92 14.48 8.96
CA PHE A 286 1.08 14.12 10.36
C PHE A 286 2.53 13.82 10.72
N ALA A 287 3.24 13.00 9.92
CA ALA A 287 4.64 12.67 10.18
C ALA A 287 5.56 13.91 10.09
N LYS A 288 5.34 14.79 9.10
CA LYS A 288 6.07 16.08 9.00
C LYS A 288 5.83 16.96 10.20
N PHE A 289 4.56 17.05 10.62
CA PHE A 289 4.15 17.82 11.79
C PHE A 289 4.80 17.25 13.06
N LEU A 290 4.70 15.94 13.29
CA LEU A 290 5.32 15.28 14.44
C LEU A 290 6.84 15.51 14.49
N ALA A 291 7.51 15.46 13.34
CA ALA A 291 8.94 15.77 13.25
C ALA A 291 9.27 17.22 13.66
N ALA A 292 8.42 18.20 13.32
CA ALA A 292 8.62 19.59 13.70
C ALA A 292 8.47 19.82 15.22
N TYR A 293 7.57 19.09 15.88
CA TYR A 293 7.33 19.19 17.32
C TYR A 293 8.07 18.12 18.14
N PHE A 294 8.94 17.33 17.51
CA PHE A 294 9.63 16.22 18.18
C PHE A 294 10.46 16.70 19.37
N CYS A 295 11.14 17.84 19.26
CA CYS A 295 11.93 18.41 20.36
C CYS A 295 11.06 18.78 21.58
N LEU A 296 9.85 19.29 21.35
CA LEU A 296 8.89 19.62 22.41
C LEU A 296 8.43 18.34 23.13
N LEU A 297 8.11 17.29 22.38
CA LEU A 297 7.68 16.01 22.94
C LEU A 297 8.78 15.33 23.76
N VAL A 298 10.03 15.37 23.28
CA VAL A 298 11.19 14.87 24.04
C VAL A 298 11.41 15.67 25.32
N ALA A 299 11.26 17.00 25.29
CA ALA A 299 11.40 17.84 26.48
C ALA A 299 10.38 17.47 27.57
N PHE A 300 9.11 17.24 27.20
CA PHE A 300 8.10 16.76 28.14
C PHE A 300 8.36 15.34 28.64
N ALA A 301 8.76 14.42 27.74
CA ALA A 301 9.09 13.05 28.13
C ALA A 301 10.21 13.01 29.18
N LEU A 302 11.29 13.77 28.97
CA LEU A 302 12.39 13.87 29.92
C LEU A 302 11.96 14.56 31.22
N SER A 303 11.14 15.61 31.15
CA SER A 303 10.61 16.29 32.33
C SER A 303 9.76 15.34 33.19
N PHE A 304 8.94 14.49 32.57
CA PHE A 304 8.14 13.49 33.26
C PHE A 304 8.98 12.34 33.84
N CYS A 305 10.08 11.94 33.19
CA CYS A 305 11.06 11.02 33.79
C CYS A 305 11.66 11.55 35.10
N VAL A 306 11.90 12.87 35.19
CA VAL A 306 12.46 13.50 36.40
C VAL A 306 11.39 13.67 37.48
N LEU A 307 10.17 14.08 37.10
CA LEU A 307 9.09 14.39 38.05
C LEU A 307 8.35 13.15 38.55
N PHE A 308 8.25 12.10 37.72
CA PHE A 308 7.51 10.89 38.00
C PHE A 308 8.38 9.62 37.87
N PRO A 309 9.51 9.53 38.61
CA PRO A 309 10.46 8.42 38.47
C PRO A 309 9.87 7.06 38.91
N ASN A 310 8.86 7.08 39.77
CA ASN A 310 8.18 5.88 40.26
C ASN A 310 7.10 5.36 39.30
N TYR A 311 6.72 6.14 38.28
CA TYR A 311 5.72 5.72 37.30
C TYR A 311 6.33 4.75 36.29
N GLN A 312 5.69 3.58 36.09
CA GLN A 312 6.27 2.46 35.35
C GLN A 312 6.73 2.81 33.94
N SER A 313 6.00 3.69 33.22
CA SER A 313 6.38 4.10 31.86
C SER A 313 7.52 5.12 31.81
N PHE A 314 7.74 5.89 32.88
CA PHE A 314 8.75 6.95 32.98
C PHE A 314 10.00 6.53 33.75
N ASN A 315 10.00 5.34 34.37
CA ASN A 315 11.15 4.78 35.04
C ASN A 315 12.22 4.32 34.03
N VAL A 316 13.19 5.22 33.79
CA VAL A 316 14.30 5.01 32.85
C VAL A 316 15.17 3.80 33.22
N LYS A 317 15.30 3.47 34.51
CA LYS A 317 16.12 2.34 34.97
C LYS A 317 15.55 0.98 34.57
N GLY A 318 14.25 0.87 34.32
CA GLY A 318 13.58 -0.39 34.00
C GLY A 318 13.38 -0.65 32.50
N ARG A 319 12.95 0.37 31.72
CA ARG A 319 12.51 0.19 30.31
C ARG A 319 13.17 1.13 29.31
N GLY A 320 14.08 2.01 29.76
CA GLY A 320 14.75 3.00 28.91
C GLY A 320 13.89 4.20 28.49
N ILE A 321 14.51 5.15 27.79
CA ILE A 321 13.90 6.44 27.39
C ILE A 321 12.81 6.29 26.31
N LEU A 322 12.85 5.24 25.47
CA LEU A 322 11.85 5.03 24.42
C LEU A 322 10.45 4.81 24.99
N SER A 323 10.33 4.13 26.13
CA SER A 323 9.05 3.95 26.85
C SER A 323 8.44 5.29 27.25
N ALA A 324 9.25 6.23 27.72
CA ALA A 324 8.80 7.57 28.11
C ALA A 324 8.34 8.40 26.91
N VAL A 325 9.04 8.32 25.78
CA VAL A 325 8.64 8.99 24.54
C VAL A 325 7.32 8.41 24.02
N ILE A 326 7.17 7.09 24.02
CA ILE A 326 5.91 6.43 23.61
C ILE A 326 4.76 6.83 24.55
N LYS A 327 4.95 6.80 25.87
CA LYS A 327 3.91 7.25 26.82
C LYS A 327 3.54 8.71 26.59
N THR A 328 4.50 9.58 26.29
CA THR A 328 4.23 11.00 25.98
C THR A 328 3.44 11.17 24.68
N LEU A 329 3.71 10.34 23.65
CA LEU A 329 2.92 10.31 22.41
C LEU A 329 1.49 9.80 22.65
N VAL A 330 1.31 8.78 23.49
CA VAL A 330 -0.02 8.30 23.89
C VAL A 330 -0.78 9.38 24.66
N MET A 331 -0.11 10.09 25.58
CA MET A 331 -0.68 11.22 26.30
C MET A 331 -1.04 12.40 25.37
N MET A 332 -0.29 12.59 24.27
CA MET A 332 -0.64 13.58 23.24
C MET A 332 -1.99 13.25 22.60
N ALA A 333 -2.31 11.98 22.38
CA ALA A 333 -3.60 11.56 21.80
C ALA A 333 -4.83 11.89 22.69
N GLY A 334 -4.61 12.34 23.93
CA GLY A 334 -5.66 12.75 24.87
C GLY A 334 -5.86 11.78 26.03
N GLU A 335 -5.17 10.63 26.02
CA GLU A 335 -5.23 9.64 27.10
C GLU A 335 -4.31 10.04 28.26
N ILE A 336 -4.83 10.84 29.18
CA ILE A 336 -4.10 11.27 30.39
C ILE A 336 -4.69 10.56 31.60
N GLU A 337 -4.02 9.49 32.02
CA GLU A 337 -4.31 8.76 33.27
C GLU A 337 -3.81 9.56 34.48
N TYR A 338 -4.41 10.73 34.74
CA TYR A 338 -3.97 11.66 35.79
C TYR A 338 -3.97 11.04 37.19
N GLU A 339 -4.95 10.18 37.49
CA GLU A 339 -5.08 9.51 38.79
C GLU A 339 -3.85 8.65 39.12
N ASN A 340 -3.28 7.99 38.10
CA ASN A 340 -2.12 7.11 38.26
C ASN A 340 -0.84 7.91 38.58
N PHE A 341 -0.80 9.21 38.27
CA PHE A 341 0.28 10.11 38.67
C PHE A 341 0.21 10.52 40.14
N ILE A 342 -0.97 10.49 40.77
CA ILE A 342 -1.20 11.01 42.13
C ILE A 342 -1.31 9.89 43.17
N TYR A 343 -2.03 8.83 42.86
CA TYR A 343 -2.54 7.91 43.87
C TYR A 343 -1.90 6.51 43.85
N GLU A 344 -1.32 6.09 42.72
CA GLU A 344 -0.86 4.70 42.57
C GLU A 344 0.55 4.41 43.12
N ASN A 345 1.44 5.41 43.25
CA ASN A 345 2.88 5.14 43.43
C ASN A 345 3.56 5.69 44.70
N GLY A 346 2.79 6.16 45.69
CA GLY A 346 3.33 6.56 47.00
C GLY A 346 4.17 7.84 47.00
N GLN A 347 3.96 8.66 48.04
CA GLN A 347 4.59 9.97 48.32
C GLN A 347 5.06 10.77 47.10
N ASN A 348 4.19 11.67 46.63
CA ASN A 348 4.52 12.65 45.60
C ASN A 348 5.68 13.55 46.08
N LEU A 349 6.91 13.32 45.60
CA LEU A 349 8.07 14.17 45.94
C LEU A 349 7.91 15.60 45.40
N TYR A 350 7.25 15.75 44.24
CA TYR A 350 7.20 16.99 43.47
C TYR A 350 5.78 17.38 43.07
N VAL A 351 4.86 17.46 44.04
CA VAL A 351 3.41 17.70 43.83
C VAL A 351 3.17 18.94 42.96
N PHE A 352 3.68 20.10 43.37
CA PHE A 352 3.37 21.37 42.72
C PHE A 352 3.92 21.43 41.29
N THR A 353 5.20 21.11 41.10
CA THR A 353 5.85 21.13 39.78
C THR A 353 5.31 20.04 38.85
N GLY A 354 4.93 18.88 39.40
CA GLY A 354 4.26 17.81 38.67
C GLY A 354 2.91 18.25 38.11
N HIS A 355 2.04 18.81 38.95
CA HIS A 355 0.74 19.34 38.51
C HIS A 355 0.90 20.47 37.48
N LEU A 356 1.84 21.39 37.71
CA LEU A 356 2.11 22.49 36.79
C LEU A 356 2.56 21.98 35.42
N MET A 357 3.49 21.02 35.38
CA MET A 357 3.99 20.47 34.11
C MET A 357 2.91 19.67 33.37
N VAL A 358 2.07 18.92 34.09
CA VAL A 358 0.92 18.23 33.48
C VAL A 358 -0.09 19.24 32.92
N LEU A 359 -0.39 20.33 33.65
CA LEU A 359 -1.28 21.39 33.17
C LEU A 359 -0.75 22.05 31.90
N ILE A 360 0.55 22.40 31.88
CA ILE A 360 1.20 22.96 30.69
C ILE A 360 1.17 21.97 29.52
N PHE A 361 1.41 20.68 29.78
CA PHE A 361 1.32 19.63 28.77
C PHE A 361 -0.08 19.50 28.17
N VAL A 362 -1.12 19.47 29.01
CA VAL A 362 -2.53 19.42 28.56
C VAL A 362 -2.83 20.60 27.65
N LEU A 363 -2.45 21.81 28.06
CA LEU A 363 -2.73 23.02 27.28
C LEU A 363 -1.97 23.04 25.95
N LEU A 364 -0.64 22.84 25.98
CA LEU A 364 0.19 22.97 24.79
C LEU A 364 0.07 21.78 23.84
N VAL A 365 0.05 20.56 24.37
CA VAL A 365 0.10 19.32 23.57
C VAL A 365 -1.31 18.79 23.34
N SER A 366 -2.06 18.48 24.40
CA SER A 366 -3.35 17.81 24.23
C SER A 366 -4.46 18.71 23.68
N ILE A 367 -4.42 20.03 23.94
CA ILE A 367 -5.42 20.98 23.42
C ILE A 367 -4.89 21.68 22.16
N ILE A 368 -3.80 22.45 22.27
CA ILE A 368 -3.34 23.26 21.13
C ILE A 368 -2.80 22.38 20.00
N LEU A 369 -1.85 21.49 20.29
CA LEU A 369 -1.19 20.69 19.27
C LEU A 369 -2.17 19.70 18.60
N MET A 370 -3.02 19.02 19.38
CA MET A 370 -4.03 18.11 18.82
C MET A 370 -5.07 18.85 17.96
N ASN A 371 -5.58 20.00 18.40
CA ASN A 371 -6.55 20.75 17.60
C ASN A 371 -5.93 21.30 16.31
N LEU A 372 -4.66 21.72 16.35
CA LEU A 372 -3.93 22.11 15.15
C LEU A 372 -3.79 20.94 14.16
N LEU A 373 -3.50 19.75 14.68
CA LEU A 373 -3.35 18.53 13.89
C LEU A 373 -4.67 18.11 13.22
N VAL A 374 -5.77 18.12 13.97
CA VAL A 374 -7.11 17.87 13.44
C VAL A 374 -7.48 18.93 12.39
N GLY A 375 -7.22 20.22 12.67
CA GLY A 375 -7.49 21.32 11.74
C GLY A 375 -6.75 21.19 10.41
N LEU A 376 -5.46 20.82 10.45
CA LEU A 376 -4.66 20.56 9.26
C LEU A 376 -5.20 19.35 8.47
N ALA A 377 -5.51 18.25 9.15
CA ALA A 377 -6.06 17.07 8.51
C ALA A 377 -7.39 17.36 7.81
N VAL A 378 -8.28 18.14 8.43
CA VAL A 378 -9.56 18.57 7.83
C VAL A 378 -9.31 19.44 6.59
N SER A 379 -8.40 20.42 6.66
CA SER A 379 -8.07 21.27 5.51
C SER A 379 -7.51 20.45 4.33
N ASP A 380 -6.65 19.48 4.61
CA ASP A 380 -6.06 18.60 3.58
C ASP A 380 -7.12 17.74 2.90
N ILE A 381 -8.02 17.15 3.69
CA ILE A 381 -9.14 16.34 3.19
C ILE A 381 -10.07 17.17 2.30
N GLN A 382 -10.42 18.39 2.72
CA GLN A 382 -11.25 19.30 1.92
C GLN A 382 -10.57 19.69 0.61
N GLY A 383 -9.26 19.92 0.62
CA GLY A 383 -8.47 20.18 -0.59
C GLY A 383 -8.55 19.03 -1.59
N LEU A 384 -8.31 17.80 -1.10
CA LEU A 384 -8.37 16.57 -1.92
C LEU A 384 -9.78 16.28 -2.46
N GLN A 385 -10.83 16.57 -1.70
CA GLN A 385 -12.21 16.38 -2.17
C GLN A 385 -12.59 17.32 -3.31
N LYS A 386 -12.07 18.56 -3.33
CA LYS A 386 -12.35 19.53 -4.41
C LYS A 386 -11.74 19.09 -5.76
N SER A 387 -10.60 18.41 -5.76
CA SER A 387 -9.94 17.89 -6.96
C SER A 387 -10.25 16.42 -7.27
N ALA A 388 -11.03 15.73 -6.44
CA ALA A 388 -11.21 14.28 -6.47
C ALA A 388 -11.65 13.71 -7.82
N GLY A 389 -12.52 14.41 -8.56
CA GLY A 389 -12.96 13.97 -9.89
C GLY A 389 -11.81 13.90 -10.88
N LEU A 390 -10.97 14.94 -10.93
CA LEU A 390 -9.81 14.97 -11.82
C LEU A 390 -8.74 13.97 -11.38
N ASP A 391 -8.46 13.93 -10.08
CA ASP A 391 -7.46 13.04 -9.49
C ASP A 391 -7.82 11.57 -9.71
N ARG A 392 -9.13 11.24 -9.71
CA ARG A 392 -9.62 9.90 -10.07
C ARG A 392 -9.27 9.55 -11.52
N LEU A 393 -9.49 10.46 -12.48
CA LEU A 393 -9.16 10.21 -13.89
C LEU A 393 -7.64 10.06 -14.11
N VAL A 394 -6.84 10.88 -13.43
CA VAL A 394 -5.37 10.78 -13.46
C VAL A 394 -4.93 9.40 -12.97
N ARG A 395 -5.41 8.95 -11.80
CA ARG A 395 -5.06 7.62 -11.25
C ARG A 395 -5.50 6.47 -12.13
N GLN A 396 -6.73 6.55 -12.65
CA GLN A 396 -7.24 5.53 -13.57
C GLN A 396 -6.34 5.44 -14.80
N THR A 397 -5.88 6.57 -15.33
CA THR A 397 -4.93 6.63 -16.44
C THR A 397 -3.58 6.02 -16.08
N GLU A 398 -3.00 6.39 -14.95
CA GLU A 398 -1.71 5.86 -14.48
C GLU A 398 -1.78 4.34 -14.29
N LEU A 399 -2.86 3.83 -13.69
CA LEU A 399 -3.09 2.41 -13.50
C LEU A 399 -3.23 1.67 -14.83
N ILE A 400 -4.04 2.20 -15.76
CA ILE A 400 -4.22 1.63 -17.08
C ILE A 400 -2.88 1.58 -17.83
N SER A 401 -2.13 2.69 -17.83
CA SER A 401 -0.82 2.77 -18.49
C SER A 401 0.19 1.81 -17.88
N HIS A 402 0.21 1.68 -16.55
CA HIS A 402 1.08 0.73 -15.88
C HIS A 402 0.75 -0.71 -16.30
N ILE A 403 -0.53 -1.10 -16.27
CA ILE A 403 -0.94 -2.45 -16.68
C ILE A 403 -0.62 -2.69 -18.16
N GLU A 404 -0.86 -1.70 -19.02
CA GLU A 404 -0.56 -1.76 -20.45
C GLU A 404 0.95 -1.95 -20.70
N SER A 405 1.80 -1.14 -20.07
CA SER A 405 3.26 -1.24 -20.21
C SER A 405 3.82 -2.61 -19.80
N MET A 406 3.25 -3.22 -18.75
CA MET A 406 3.62 -4.56 -18.31
C MET A 406 3.17 -5.63 -19.32
N LEU A 407 1.90 -5.55 -19.74
CA LEU A 407 1.28 -6.52 -20.65
C LEU A 407 1.97 -6.54 -22.02
N PHE A 408 2.37 -5.37 -22.53
CA PHE A 408 3.06 -5.20 -23.82
C PHE A 408 4.60 -5.22 -23.70
N SER A 409 5.15 -5.56 -22.54
CA SER A 409 6.61 -5.62 -22.37
C SER A 409 7.23 -6.74 -23.21
N ARG A 410 8.46 -6.50 -23.71
CA ARG A 410 9.23 -7.51 -24.45
C ARG A 410 9.64 -8.71 -23.58
N LEU A 411 9.71 -8.51 -22.26
CA LEU A 411 10.06 -9.55 -21.30
C LEU A 411 8.97 -10.63 -21.21
N LEU A 412 7.70 -10.32 -21.53
CA LEU A 412 6.62 -11.31 -21.60
C LEU A 412 6.70 -12.24 -22.83
N HIS A 413 7.64 -12.03 -23.76
CA HIS A 413 7.86 -12.95 -24.90
C HIS A 413 8.33 -14.35 -24.48
N CYS A 414 8.71 -14.55 -23.22
CA CYS A 414 8.97 -15.88 -22.66
C CYS A 414 7.70 -16.74 -22.53
N LEU A 415 6.51 -16.12 -22.54
CA LEU A 415 5.22 -16.84 -22.51
C LEU A 415 4.79 -17.27 -23.92
N PRO A 416 3.93 -18.31 -24.04
CA PRO A 416 3.44 -18.77 -25.33
C PRO A 416 2.79 -17.65 -26.14
N ILE A 417 3.25 -17.43 -27.37
CA ILE A 417 2.84 -16.32 -28.25
C ILE A 417 1.32 -16.28 -28.46
N ARG A 418 0.66 -17.45 -28.52
CA ARG A 418 -0.81 -17.54 -28.65
C ARG A 418 -1.55 -17.01 -27.42
N PHE A 419 -1.03 -17.26 -26.22
CA PHE A 419 -1.61 -16.76 -24.96
C PHE A 419 -1.43 -15.23 -24.87
N LEU A 420 -0.24 -14.74 -25.22
CA LEU A 420 0.06 -13.30 -25.26
C LEU A 420 -0.82 -12.55 -26.26
N GLY A 421 -1.04 -13.11 -27.46
CA GLY A 421 -1.93 -12.53 -28.46
C GLY A 421 -3.38 -12.37 -27.97
N VAL A 422 -3.92 -13.37 -27.27
CA VAL A 422 -5.26 -13.30 -26.67
C VAL A 422 -5.33 -12.24 -25.55
N LEU A 423 -4.29 -12.14 -24.72
CA LEU A 423 -4.19 -11.13 -23.68
C LEU A 423 -4.16 -9.71 -24.26
N HIS A 424 -3.29 -9.48 -25.25
CA HIS A 424 -3.15 -8.20 -25.95
C HIS A 424 -4.45 -7.78 -26.61
N GLN A 425 -5.12 -8.71 -27.31
CA GLN A 425 -6.39 -8.42 -27.98
C GLN A 425 -7.51 -8.09 -26.98
N LYS A 426 -7.51 -8.70 -25.79
CA LYS A 426 -8.50 -8.40 -24.74
C LYS A 426 -8.24 -7.09 -24.00
N ALA A 427 -7.01 -6.58 -24.02
CA ALA A 427 -6.61 -5.35 -23.33
C ALA A 427 -6.74 -4.06 -24.16
N LEU A 428 -6.81 -4.18 -25.50
CA LEU A 428 -6.97 -3.04 -26.41
C LEU A 428 -8.45 -2.65 -26.55
N VAL A 429 -8.72 -1.35 -26.60
CA VAL A 429 -10.04 -0.81 -26.95
C VAL A 429 -10.23 -0.86 -28.46
N VAL A 430 -9.16 -0.64 -29.23
CA VAL A 430 -9.17 -0.68 -30.69
C VAL A 430 -8.17 -1.75 -31.19
N PRO A 431 -8.59 -3.03 -31.25
CA PRO A 431 -7.72 -4.11 -31.74
C PRO A 431 -7.31 -3.91 -33.21
N HIS A 432 -6.20 -4.54 -33.63
CA HIS A 432 -5.78 -4.54 -35.03
C HIS A 432 -6.91 -5.04 -35.94
N GLY A 433 -7.26 -4.23 -36.95
CA GLY A 433 -8.36 -4.52 -37.90
C GLY A 433 -9.70 -3.85 -37.58
N TYR A 434 -9.88 -3.23 -36.41
CA TYR A 434 -11.11 -2.54 -36.03
C TYR A 434 -11.06 -1.02 -36.29
N SER A 435 -12.23 -0.42 -36.53
CA SER A 435 -12.42 1.03 -36.74
C SER A 435 -12.11 1.83 -35.47
N TYR A 436 -11.60 3.05 -35.64
CA TYR A 436 -11.40 4.02 -34.56
C TYR A 436 -12.71 4.69 -34.12
N ILE A 437 -13.78 4.50 -34.91
CA ILE A 437 -15.09 5.09 -34.68
C ILE A 437 -15.90 4.14 -33.81
N TYR A 438 -16.40 4.67 -32.70
CA TYR A 438 -17.30 3.98 -31.79
C TYR A 438 -18.67 4.65 -31.84
N ASN A 439 -19.67 3.92 -32.32
CA ASN A 439 -21.06 4.40 -32.38
C ASN A 439 -21.80 3.96 -31.12
N ILE A 440 -22.55 4.89 -30.51
CA ILE A 440 -23.37 4.68 -29.31
C ILE A 440 -24.77 5.21 -29.60
N ARG A 441 -25.82 4.48 -29.21
CA ARG A 441 -27.20 4.99 -29.22
C ARG A 441 -27.62 5.38 -27.79
N PRO A 442 -27.52 6.67 -27.41
CA PRO A 442 -27.76 7.08 -26.03
C PRO A 442 -29.22 6.87 -25.58
N ASN A 443 -30.17 6.83 -26.51
CA ASN A 443 -31.60 6.72 -26.23
C ASN A 443 -32.12 5.27 -26.30
N ASP A 444 -31.26 4.29 -26.64
CA ASP A 444 -31.65 2.87 -26.67
C ASP A 444 -31.48 2.23 -25.29
N LEU A 445 -32.60 1.84 -24.67
CA LEU A 445 -32.65 1.18 -23.37
C LEU A 445 -31.98 -0.22 -23.35
N ARG A 446 -31.61 -0.77 -24.52
CA ARG A 446 -30.92 -2.06 -24.67
C ARG A 446 -29.39 -1.93 -24.84
N GLU A 447 -28.85 -0.70 -24.87
CA GLU A 447 -27.43 -0.44 -25.08
C GLU A 447 -26.62 -0.65 -23.78
N ASP A 448 -26.27 -1.90 -23.47
CA ASP A 448 -25.50 -2.28 -22.26
C ASP A 448 -23.98 -1.97 -22.36
N ARG A 449 -23.51 -1.40 -23.47
CA ARG A 449 -22.06 -1.25 -23.74
C ARG A 449 -21.35 -0.22 -22.87
N LEU A 450 -22.09 0.68 -22.24
CA LEU A 450 -21.58 1.74 -21.36
C LEU A 450 -21.97 1.58 -19.88
N GLN A 451 -22.74 0.53 -19.51
CA GLN A 451 -23.14 0.27 -18.12
C GLN A 451 -22.08 -0.47 -17.31
#